data_AF-A0A1N6U0Z5-F1
#
_entry.id   AF-A0A1N6U0Z5-F1
#
_cell.length_a   1.000
_cell.length_b   1.000
_cell.length_c   1.000
_cell.angle_alpha   90.00
_cell.angle_beta   90.00
_cell.angle_gamma   90.00
#
_symmetry.space_group_name_H-M   'P 1'
#
loop_
_entity.id
_entity.type
_entity.pdbx_description
1 polymer ?
#
loop_
_entity_poly.entity_id
_entity_poly.type
_entity_poly.pdbx_seq_one_letter_code
_entity_poly.pdbx_strand_id
1 'polypeptide(L)'
;MKKKLKIIGALEGRAGFGPAQISDAIKQGSTALAHNSEFTGRPETNIYANRDTVVKIRRDLKLTAAQADPWLGKVLERERQLGVYHPEKTWFYIYIERDGAIDLSEEVLIGNITPRLRPLHKLLEVRPDTENARRVLLRQMTSMFEMYLQTAERCQLKLDEGLSNFALDANDRLFYVDDETYPWDKFISFSVMLGVMIRKLEWLDRDFARTLATELGQQVDHIFGDLNYRASIAYQLRSAFMPAGKKRDIANLICATLNAPGKLSDCTLGKVHEPASSAPAVAVTSADTPADVSRPAASVQGTDPFSTRSSACQSKQDLINQQPLAVLADIHANLPALSAVLEWLEQNDVSQGIVLGDLVGYGPDAREVVELMRASNFHIIKGNHDHCIALGAYERGLSKHARHVAEWTNAQLSEEQLGWLKALPPVLDNDDWMAVHGAPLDPEFFYGYVYEMTYRENLDKLTALNRRLCFHGHSHMPGLYGRDLEGQDRHRVGEVISLESFAQCLVCPGSIGQSRNGTPQAQFALYDPVKNEVSFKSLPYDYEPVVERMKAEAFPAELYRRLAKGV
;
A
#
# COMPACT_ATOMS: atom_id res chain seq x y z
N MET A 1 48.57 -1.25 -27.45
CA MET A 1 47.24 -1.41 -26.82
C MET A 1 46.53 -0.06 -26.85
N LYS A 2 45.41 0.04 -27.59
CA LYS A 2 44.59 1.26 -27.62
C LYS A 2 43.26 0.95 -26.95
N LYS A 3 42.84 1.76 -25.98
CA LYS A 3 41.48 1.68 -25.44
C LYS A 3 40.52 2.20 -26.52
N LYS A 4 39.52 1.39 -26.85
CA LYS A 4 38.45 1.73 -27.78
C LYS A 4 37.10 1.60 -27.08
N LEU A 5 36.09 2.25 -27.65
CA LEU A 5 34.74 2.26 -27.13
C LEU A 5 33.80 1.66 -28.17
N LYS A 6 32.90 0.79 -27.70
CA LYS A 6 31.80 0.25 -28.50
C LYS A 6 30.47 0.73 -27.91
N ILE A 7 29.66 1.40 -28.74
CA ILE A 7 28.29 1.78 -28.38
C ILE A 7 27.37 0.60 -28.67
N ILE A 8 26.48 0.30 -27.72
CA ILE A 8 25.45 -0.72 -27.89
C ILE A 8 24.17 -0.07 -28.44
N GLY A 9 23.75 1.05 -27.84
CA GLY A 9 22.59 1.79 -28.31
C GLY A 9 22.06 2.80 -27.29
N ALA A 10 21.20 3.68 -27.78
CA ALA A 10 20.37 4.57 -26.95
C ALA A 10 19.00 3.94 -26.65
N LEU A 11 18.31 4.47 -25.64
CA LEU A 11 16.97 3.99 -25.28
C LEU A 11 15.94 4.29 -26.37
N GLU A 12 15.90 5.49 -26.95
CA GLU A 12 15.00 5.80 -28.07
C GLU A 12 15.71 6.52 -29.23
N GLY A 13 15.57 5.99 -30.46
CA GLY A 13 15.93 6.66 -31.71
C GLY A 13 17.43 6.77 -32.06
N ARG A 14 17.71 7.39 -33.22
CA ARG A 14 19.07 7.59 -33.80
C ARG A 14 19.88 8.73 -33.15
N ALA A 15 19.37 9.38 -32.11
CA ALA A 15 19.94 10.55 -31.44
C ALA A 15 20.64 10.21 -30.11
N GLY A 16 21.40 9.11 -30.09
CA GLY A 16 22.24 8.75 -28.95
C GLY A 16 23.57 9.50 -28.95
N PHE A 17 24.30 9.41 -27.84
CA PHE A 17 25.62 10.00 -27.72
C PHE A 17 26.67 9.20 -28.52
N GLY A 18 27.52 9.92 -29.25
CA GLY A 18 28.61 9.33 -30.03
C GLY A 18 29.89 9.09 -29.22
N PRO A 19 30.88 8.35 -29.78
CA PRO A 19 32.13 8.04 -29.08
C PRO A 19 32.96 9.28 -28.70
N ALA A 20 32.89 10.35 -29.50
CA ALA A 20 33.57 11.61 -29.22
C ALA A 20 33.04 12.27 -27.95
N GLN A 21 31.71 12.38 -27.81
CA GLN A 21 31.07 12.98 -26.63
C GLN A 21 31.39 12.22 -25.35
N ILE A 22 31.40 10.88 -25.41
CA ILE A 22 31.78 10.04 -24.26
C ILE A 22 33.26 10.25 -23.90
N SER A 23 34.13 10.25 -24.90
CA SER A 23 35.57 10.45 -24.69
C SER A 23 35.86 11.83 -24.09
N ASP A 24 35.18 12.86 -24.57
CA ASP A 24 35.39 14.23 -24.12
C ASP A 24 34.87 14.47 -22.70
N ALA A 25 33.75 13.84 -22.32
CA ALA A 25 33.29 13.83 -20.93
C ALA A 25 34.30 13.14 -19.98
N ILE A 26 34.84 11.98 -20.37
CA ILE A 26 35.82 11.24 -19.56
C ILE A 26 37.12 12.04 -19.38
N LYS A 27 37.58 12.75 -20.42
CA LYS A 27 38.82 13.57 -20.37
C LYS A 27 38.76 14.73 -19.39
N GLN A 28 37.57 15.22 -19.04
CA GLN A 28 37.42 16.33 -18.09
C GLN A 28 37.70 15.93 -16.62
N GLY A 29 37.93 14.65 -16.36
CA GLY A 29 38.26 14.13 -15.04
C GLY A 29 37.05 13.63 -14.27
N SER A 30 37.29 12.77 -13.29
CA SER A 30 36.23 12.18 -12.46
C SER A 30 35.70 13.19 -11.44
N THR A 31 34.39 13.22 -11.29
CA THR A 31 33.70 13.97 -10.24
C THR A 31 33.70 13.16 -8.94
N ALA A 32 34.04 13.80 -7.83
CA ALA A 32 34.02 13.15 -6.52
C ALA A 32 32.57 12.88 -6.08
N LEU A 33 32.33 11.68 -5.53
CA LEU A 33 31.06 11.32 -4.92
C LEU A 33 31.11 11.68 -3.44
N ALA A 34 30.16 12.47 -2.98
CA ALA A 34 30.05 12.84 -1.56
C ALA A 34 28.58 12.90 -1.12
N HIS A 35 28.33 12.62 0.16
CA HIS A 35 26.99 12.74 0.72
C HIS A 35 26.51 14.20 0.65
N ASN A 36 25.26 14.42 0.24
CA ASN A 36 24.66 15.73 -0.04
C ASN A 36 25.36 16.56 -1.14
N SER A 37 26.21 15.97 -1.97
CA SER A 37 26.72 16.63 -3.17
C SER A 37 25.73 16.52 -4.34
N GLU A 38 26.07 17.11 -5.49
CA GLU A 38 25.28 16.96 -6.72
C GLU A 38 25.25 15.52 -7.21
N PHE A 39 26.35 14.78 -7.03
CA PHE A 39 26.49 13.38 -7.43
C PHE A 39 26.65 12.49 -6.22
N THR A 40 25.65 11.66 -5.97
CA THR A 40 25.72 10.56 -4.99
C THR A 40 25.83 9.24 -5.74
N GLY A 41 26.45 8.24 -5.12
CA GLY A 41 26.53 6.91 -5.73
C GLY A 41 27.51 6.00 -5.01
N ARG A 42 27.73 4.84 -5.61
CA ARG A 42 28.62 3.81 -5.07
C ARG A 42 30.09 4.14 -5.29
N PRO A 43 30.99 3.80 -4.34
CA PRO A 43 32.44 3.97 -4.53
C PRO A 43 32.98 3.30 -5.80
N GLU A 44 32.34 2.23 -6.26
CA GLU A 44 32.73 1.45 -7.44
C GLU A 44 32.27 2.08 -8.77
N THR A 45 31.46 3.13 -8.72
CA THR A 45 31.00 3.88 -9.90
C THR A 45 31.81 5.17 -10.04
N ASN A 46 32.44 5.37 -11.19
CA ASN A 46 33.04 6.66 -11.51
C ASN A 46 32.05 7.49 -12.30
N ILE A 47 31.89 8.73 -11.89
CA ILE A 47 31.09 9.71 -12.60
C ILE A 47 32.04 10.71 -13.26
N TYR A 48 31.82 10.97 -14.54
CA TYR A 48 32.51 12.01 -15.30
C TYR A 48 31.43 12.93 -15.84
N ALA A 49 31.44 14.18 -15.41
CA ALA A 49 30.35 15.09 -15.73
C ALA A 49 30.91 16.42 -16.25
N ASN A 50 30.35 16.88 -17.37
CA ASN A 50 30.62 18.19 -17.93
C ASN A 50 29.34 19.05 -17.92
N ARG A 51 29.35 20.18 -18.64
CA ARG A 51 28.18 21.09 -18.70
C ARG A 51 26.95 20.43 -19.33
N ASP A 52 27.13 19.49 -20.24
CA ASP A 52 26.09 18.98 -21.13
C ASP A 52 25.75 17.51 -20.88
N THR A 53 26.69 16.73 -20.31
CA THR A 53 26.55 15.27 -20.17
C THR A 53 27.12 14.73 -18.86
N VAL A 54 26.62 13.54 -18.50
CA VAL A 54 27.10 12.72 -17.37
C VAL A 54 27.38 11.32 -17.88
N VAL A 55 28.61 10.85 -17.67
CA VAL A 55 29.05 9.48 -17.95
C VAL A 55 29.23 8.74 -16.64
N LYS A 56 28.63 7.56 -16.53
CA LYS A 56 28.82 6.62 -15.43
C LYS A 56 29.62 5.42 -15.91
N ILE A 57 30.69 5.05 -15.20
CA ILE A 57 31.47 3.82 -15.47
C ILE A 57 31.42 2.92 -14.23
N ARG A 58 30.89 1.72 -14.41
CA ARG A 58 30.74 0.67 -13.39
C ARG A 58 32.00 -0.20 -13.35
N ARG A 59 32.75 -0.18 -12.24
CA ARG A 59 33.96 -1.02 -12.07
C ARG A 59 33.69 -2.36 -11.39
N ASP A 60 32.50 -2.53 -10.83
CA ASP A 60 32.05 -3.74 -10.15
C ASP A 60 31.63 -4.85 -11.13
N LEU A 61 31.28 -4.48 -12.37
CA LEU A 61 30.87 -5.43 -13.41
C LEU A 61 32.09 -6.10 -14.06
N LYS A 62 32.30 -7.38 -13.73
CA LYS A 62 33.34 -8.22 -14.32
C LYS A 62 32.78 -9.01 -15.50
N LEU A 63 32.68 -8.37 -16.65
CA LEU A 63 32.19 -8.98 -17.89
C LEU A 63 33.27 -8.94 -18.97
N THR A 64 33.41 -10.04 -19.70
CA THR A 64 34.26 -10.05 -20.91
C THR A 64 33.55 -9.39 -22.08
N ALA A 65 34.30 -9.00 -23.11
CA ALA A 65 33.70 -8.43 -24.33
C ALA A 65 32.64 -9.36 -24.97
N ALA A 66 32.86 -10.69 -24.95
CA ALA A 66 31.87 -11.67 -25.42
C ALA A 66 30.55 -11.65 -24.61
N GLN A 67 30.63 -11.35 -23.32
CA GLN A 67 29.47 -11.32 -22.42
C GLN A 67 28.78 -9.95 -22.41
N ALA A 68 29.53 -8.87 -22.62
CA ALA A 68 29.04 -7.51 -22.49
C ALA A 68 27.98 -7.15 -23.54
N ASP A 69 28.16 -7.53 -24.80
CA ASP A 69 27.19 -7.26 -25.87
C ASP A 69 25.78 -7.85 -25.57
N PRO A 70 25.61 -9.17 -25.36
CA PRO A 70 24.29 -9.73 -25.07
C PRO A 70 23.73 -9.27 -23.72
N TRP A 71 24.59 -9.00 -22.72
CA TRP A 71 24.14 -8.48 -21.43
C TRP A 71 23.59 -7.05 -21.55
N LEU A 72 24.31 -6.13 -22.21
CA LEU A 72 23.87 -4.76 -22.44
C LEU A 72 22.64 -4.68 -23.36
N GLY A 73 22.51 -5.60 -24.32
CA GLY A 73 21.29 -5.73 -25.11
C GLY A 73 20.05 -6.00 -24.24
N LYS A 74 20.16 -6.90 -23.26
CA LYS A 74 19.08 -7.18 -22.29
C LYS A 74 18.82 -5.99 -21.36
N VAL A 75 19.87 -5.28 -20.93
CA VAL A 75 19.73 -4.06 -20.11
C VAL A 75 18.95 -2.99 -20.87
N LEU A 76 19.32 -2.70 -22.12
CA LEU A 76 18.61 -1.73 -22.96
C LEU A 76 17.13 -2.08 -23.15
N GLU A 77 16.83 -3.35 -23.45
CA GLU A 77 15.45 -3.83 -23.59
C GLU A 77 14.65 -3.62 -22.30
N ARG A 78 15.21 -3.98 -21.16
CA ARG A 78 14.59 -3.79 -19.84
C ARG A 78 14.37 -2.31 -19.53
N GLU A 79 15.37 -1.46 -19.74
CA GLU A 79 15.26 -0.03 -19.46
C GLU A 79 14.23 0.68 -20.36
N ARG A 80 14.12 0.25 -21.63
CA ARG A 80 13.04 0.71 -22.54
C ARG A 80 11.66 0.31 -22.03
N GLN A 81 11.50 -0.94 -21.57
CA GLN A 81 10.24 -1.42 -21.00
C GLN A 81 9.87 -0.67 -19.71
N LEU A 82 10.85 -0.28 -18.90
CA LEU A 82 10.62 0.56 -17.72
C LEU A 82 10.16 1.97 -18.10
N GLY A 83 10.72 2.58 -19.14
CA GLY A 83 10.27 3.89 -19.65
C GLY A 83 10.46 5.06 -18.67
N VAL A 84 11.34 4.90 -17.67
CA VAL A 84 11.61 5.92 -16.63
C VAL A 84 12.89 6.72 -16.89
N TYR A 85 13.68 6.33 -17.88
CA TYR A 85 15.00 6.87 -18.18
C TYR A 85 14.95 7.91 -19.29
N HIS A 86 15.95 8.79 -19.34
CA HIS A 86 16.06 9.77 -20.42
C HIS A 86 16.22 9.07 -21.79
N PRO A 87 15.48 9.45 -22.84
CA PRO A 87 15.52 8.81 -24.17
C PRO A 87 16.93 8.69 -24.79
N GLU A 88 17.76 9.71 -24.57
CA GLU A 88 19.15 9.76 -25.06
C GLU A 88 20.15 8.92 -24.23
N LYS A 89 19.72 8.30 -23.11
CA LYS A 89 20.60 7.42 -22.31
C LYS A 89 21.21 6.36 -23.22
N THR A 90 22.54 6.35 -23.31
CA THR A 90 23.27 5.49 -24.25
C THR A 90 24.23 4.58 -23.50
N TRP A 91 24.12 3.27 -23.74
CA TRP A 91 25.00 2.27 -23.15
C TRP A 91 26.18 1.93 -24.05
N PHE A 92 27.34 1.72 -23.43
CA PHE A 92 28.59 1.40 -24.11
C PHE A 92 29.50 0.53 -23.23
N TYR A 93 30.54 -0.03 -23.84
CA TYR A 93 31.68 -0.56 -23.11
C TYR A 93 33.01 -0.12 -23.69
N ILE A 94 34.04 -0.07 -22.85
CA ILE A 94 35.43 0.24 -23.21
C ILE A 94 36.23 -1.06 -23.17
N TYR A 95 36.92 -1.36 -24.26
CA TYR A 95 37.74 -2.56 -24.43
C TYR A 95 39.15 -2.18 -24.87
N ILE A 96 40.09 -3.12 -24.77
CA ILE A 96 41.44 -2.96 -25.29
C ILE A 96 41.53 -3.67 -26.64
N GLU A 97 41.98 -2.94 -27.65
CA GLU A 97 42.26 -3.50 -28.97
C GLU A 97 43.70 -4.00 -29.05
N ARG A 98 43.86 -5.24 -29.53
CA ARG A 98 45.15 -5.90 -29.85
C ARG A 98 45.12 -6.32 -31.32
N ASP A 99 46.15 -5.95 -32.07
CA ASP A 99 46.34 -6.30 -33.49
C ASP A 99 45.13 -5.98 -34.41
N GLY A 100 44.39 -4.91 -34.09
CA GLY A 100 43.24 -4.46 -34.88
C GLY A 100 41.94 -5.24 -34.64
N ALA A 101 41.91 -6.15 -33.66
CA ALA A 101 40.73 -6.90 -33.27
C ALA A 101 40.41 -6.71 -31.77
N ILE A 102 39.14 -6.94 -31.42
CA ILE A 102 38.69 -7.03 -30.03
C ILE A 102 39.05 -8.42 -29.48
N ASP A 103 39.73 -8.47 -28.36
CA ASP A 103 39.92 -9.72 -27.61
C ASP A 103 38.64 -10.01 -26.82
N LEU A 104 37.90 -11.03 -27.26
CA LEU A 104 36.62 -11.41 -26.67
C LEU A 104 36.73 -11.99 -25.25
N SER A 105 37.94 -12.36 -24.82
CA SER A 105 38.21 -12.94 -23.51
C SER A 105 38.60 -11.90 -22.45
N GLU A 106 38.94 -10.67 -22.85
CA GLU A 106 39.31 -9.61 -21.91
C GLU A 106 38.08 -8.96 -21.25
N GLU A 107 38.25 -8.57 -19.99
CA GLU A 107 37.28 -7.77 -19.24
C GLU A 107 37.13 -6.37 -19.86
N VAL A 108 35.89 -5.89 -19.91
CA VAL A 108 35.55 -4.56 -20.42
C VAL A 108 35.01 -3.66 -19.31
N LEU A 109 35.18 -2.35 -19.46
CA LEU A 109 34.54 -1.38 -18.57
C LEU A 109 33.19 -0.99 -19.14
N ILE A 110 32.12 -1.20 -18.37
CA ILE A 110 30.76 -0.89 -18.79
C ILE A 110 30.39 0.51 -18.31
N GLY A 111 29.71 1.26 -19.17
CA GLY A 111 29.21 2.57 -18.81
C GLY A 111 27.98 3.00 -19.59
N ASN A 112 27.36 4.06 -19.09
CA ASN A 112 26.29 4.77 -19.78
C ASN A 112 26.56 6.27 -19.76
N ILE A 113 25.95 6.97 -20.73
CA ILE A 113 26.00 8.42 -20.84
C ILE A 113 24.57 8.97 -20.96
N THR A 114 24.31 10.08 -20.28
CA THR A 114 23.04 10.79 -20.26
C THR A 114 23.29 12.31 -20.39
N PRO A 115 22.28 13.11 -20.79
CA PRO A 115 22.38 14.56 -20.68
C PRO A 115 22.58 15.00 -19.23
N ARG A 116 23.09 16.21 -19.02
CA ARG A 116 23.19 16.81 -17.69
C ARG A 116 21.79 17.19 -17.20
N LEU A 117 21.31 16.44 -16.23
CA LEU A 117 20.02 16.66 -15.56
C LEU A 117 20.23 17.36 -14.20
N ARG A 118 19.19 18.04 -13.71
CA ARG A 118 19.18 18.70 -12.39
C ARG A 118 18.64 17.73 -11.33
N PRO A 119 19.43 17.33 -10.32
CA PRO A 119 18.96 16.38 -9.31
C PRO A 119 17.79 16.92 -8.47
N LEU A 120 16.76 16.11 -8.24
CA LEU A 120 15.54 16.51 -7.53
C LEU A 120 15.82 16.88 -6.07
N HIS A 121 16.73 16.19 -5.39
CA HIS A 121 17.08 16.50 -4.00
C HIS A 121 17.60 17.93 -3.82
N LYS A 122 18.33 18.47 -4.81
CA LYS A 122 18.82 19.86 -4.78
C LYS A 122 17.71 20.89 -4.90
N LEU A 123 16.66 20.55 -5.65
CA LEU A 123 15.48 21.40 -5.75
C LEU A 123 14.71 21.45 -4.42
N LEU A 124 14.63 20.31 -3.71
CA LEU A 124 13.91 20.18 -2.44
C LEU A 124 14.66 20.75 -1.22
N GLU A 125 15.98 20.93 -1.30
CA GLU A 125 16.80 21.59 -0.26
C GLU A 125 16.44 23.08 -0.09
N VAL A 126 15.88 23.72 -1.12
CA VAL A 126 15.55 25.15 -1.11
C VAL A 126 14.11 25.35 -0.64
N ARG A 127 13.93 26.22 0.37
CA ARG A 127 12.60 26.60 0.85
C ARG A 127 11.81 27.30 -0.26
N PRO A 128 10.56 26.90 -0.55
CA PRO A 128 9.72 27.60 -1.52
C PRO A 128 9.11 28.86 -0.89
N ASP A 129 9.67 30.03 -1.21
CA ASP A 129 9.23 31.32 -0.66
C ASP A 129 8.03 31.95 -1.40
N THR A 130 7.61 31.35 -2.52
CA THR A 130 6.45 31.82 -3.30
C THR A 130 5.46 30.69 -3.57
N GLU A 131 4.20 31.05 -3.77
CA GLU A 131 3.15 30.10 -4.15
C GLU A 131 3.48 29.35 -5.45
N ASN A 132 4.10 30.04 -6.42
CA ASN A 132 4.56 29.40 -7.65
C ASN A 132 5.66 28.37 -7.38
N ALA A 133 6.64 28.68 -6.53
CA ALA A 133 7.68 27.73 -6.14
C ALA A 133 7.09 26.51 -5.42
N ARG A 134 6.11 26.71 -4.53
CA ARG A 134 5.38 25.62 -3.86
C ARG A 134 4.69 24.71 -4.88
N ARG A 135 3.99 25.27 -5.87
CA ARG A 135 3.33 24.49 -6.93
C ARG A 135 4.32 23.70 -7.79
N VAL A 136 5.49 24.28 -8.10
CA VAL A 136 6.55 23.57 -8.82
C VAL A 136 7.06 22.40 -8.01
N LEU A 137 7.41 22.59 -6.73
CA LEU A 137 7.86 21.49 -5.86
C LEU A 137 6.82 20.40 -5.71
N LEU A 138 5.55 20.78 -5.49
CA LEU A 138 4.44 19.84 -5.41
C LEU A 138 4.38 18.97 -6.67
N ARG A 139 4.39 19.60 -7.86
CA ARG A 139 4.38 18.90 -9.15
C ARG A 139 5.54 17.92 -9.28
N GLN A 140 6.76 18.31 -8.90
CA GLN A 140 7.92 17.44 -9.03
C GLN A 140 7.89 16.26 -8.05
N MET A 141 7.39 16.47 -6.83
CA MET A 141 7.19 15.39 -5.87
C MET A 141 6.11 14.42 -6.34
N THR A 142 4.97 14.92 -6.83
CA THR A 142 3.88 14.08 -7.34
C THR A 142 4.27 13.36 -8.63
N SER A 143 5.07 13.96 -9.51
CA SER A 143 5.62 13.25 -10.68
C SER A 143 6.59 12.13 -10.29
N MET A 144 7.36 12.30 -9.21
CA MET A 144 8.21 11.23 -8.69
C MET A 144 7.38 10.09 -8.11
N PHE A 145 6.34 10.42 -7.34
CA PHE A 145 5.42 9.42 -6.82
C PHE A 145 4.74 8.65 -7.96
N GLU A 146 4.19 9.36 -8.95
CA GLU A 146 3.56 8.74 -10.12
C GLU A 146 4.49 7.77 -10.85
N MET A 147 5.72 8.20 -11.16
CA MET A 147 6.73 7.35 -11.81
C MET A 147 7.02 6.08 -10.98
N TYR A 148 7.19 6.22 -9.67
CA TYR A 148 7.41 5.08 -8.78
C TYR A 148 6.22 4.13 -8.77
N LEU A 149 5.00 4.67 -8.58
CA LEU A 149 3.77 3.91 -8.43
C LEU A 149 3.40 3.18 -9.73
N GLN A 150 3.53 3.83 -10.89
CA GLN A 150 3.32 3.20 -12.20
C GLN A 150 4.33 2.08 -12.47
N THR A 151 5.60 2.27 -12.07
CA THR A 151 6.61 1.21 -12.19
C THR A 151 6.29 0.02 -11.29
N ALA A 152 5.85 0.28 -10.05
CA ALA A 152 5.44 -0.74 -9.11
C ALA A 152 4.26 -1.56 -9.61
N GLU A 153 3.22 -0.91 -10.13
CA GLU A 153 2.02 -1.57 -10.65
C GLU A 153 2.33 -2.37 -11.91
N ARG A 154 2.87 -1.71 -12.95
CA ARG A 154 3.05 -2.31 -14.28
C ARG A 154 4.14 -3.36 -14.33
N CYS A 155 5.23 -3.13 -13.60
CA CYS A 155 6.44 -3.96 -13.70
C CYS A 155 6.68 -4.83 -12.47
N GLN A 156 5.90 -4.68 -11.39
CA GLN A 156 6.13 -5.35 -10.09
C GLN A 156 7.55 -5.12 -9.54
N LEU A 157 8.10 -3.93 -9.83
CA LEU A 157 9.43 -3.48 -9.42
C LEU A 157 9.34 -2.12 -8.72
N LYS A 158 10.18 -1.89 -7.73
CA LYS A 158 10.40 -0.56 -7.15
C LYS A 158 11.69 0.07 -7.66
N LEU A 159 11.65 1.39 -7.85
CA LEU A 159 12.84 2.22 -8.05
C LEU A 159 13.53 2.45 -6.70
N ASP A 160 14.82 2.77 -6.69
CA ASP A 160 15.47 3.26 -5.47
C ASP A 160 14.89 4.63 -5.11
N GLU A 161 14.31 4.73 -3.92
CA GLU A 161 13.55 5.88 -3.44
C GLU A 161 14.43 7.07 -3.02
N GLY A 162 15.76 6.94 -3.10
CA GLY A 162 16.68 8.04 -2.87
C GLY A 162 16.39 9.23 -3.79
N LEU A 163 16.06 10.40 -3.22
CA LEU A 163 15.72 11.62 -3.97
C LEU A 163 16.80 12.06 -4.99
N SER A 164 18.05 11.65 -4.79
CA SER A 164 19.16 11.92 -5.72
C SER A 164 19.18 11.00 -6.94
N ASN A 165 18.38 9.94 -6.94
CA ASN A 165 18.19 9.03 -8.07
C ASN A 165 17.11 9.51 -9.05
N PHE A 166 16.52 10.68 -8.79
CA PHE A 166 15.56 11.35 -9.67
C PHE A 166 16.12 12.71 -10.11
N ALA A 167 15.99 13.03 -11.40
CA ALA A 167 16.51 14.28 -11.94
C ALA A 167 15.62 14.84 -13.05
N LEU A 168 15.72 16.16 -13.26
CA LEU A 168 14.90 16.94 -14.18
C LEU A 168 15.70 17.39 -15.39
N ASP A 169 15.09 17.33 -16.56
CA ASP A 169 15.64 17.99 -17.75
C ASP A 169 15.39 19.52 -17.74
N ALA A 170 15.74 20.18 -18.85
CA ALA A 170 15.52 21.61 -19.03
C ALA A 170 14.04 22.00 -19.13
N ASN A 171 13.15 21.05 -19.43
CA ASN A 171 11.70 21.23 -19.55
C ASN A 171 10.95 20.75 -18.29
N ASP A 172 11.66 20.54 -17.18
CA ASP A 172 11.10 20.04 -15.92
C ASP A 172 10.47 18.63 -16.02
N ARG A 173 10.89 17.81 -17.00
CA ARG A 173 10.51 16.40 -17.10
C ARG A 173 11.38 15.55 -16.18
N LEU A 174 10.74 14.69 -15.40
CA LEU A 174 11.40 13.82 -14.43
C LEU A 174 11.92 12.54 -15.09
N PHE A 175 13.13 12.14 -14.71
CA PHE A 175 13.75 10.88 -15.09
C PHE A 175 14.41 10.20 -13.89
N TYR A 176 14.37 8.87 -13.89
CA TYR A 176 15.17 8.06 -13.00
C TYR A 176 16.59 7.95 -13.56
N VAL A 177 17.60 8.16 -12.72
CA VAL A 177 19.01 8.19 -13.15
C VAL A 177 19.84 7.04 -12.60
N ASP A 178 19.30 6.22 -11.70
CA ASP A 178 20.01 5.04 -11.18
C ASP A 178 19.77 3.78 -12.03
N ASP A 179 20.73 2.87 -12.05
CA ASP A 179 20.72 1.70 -12.94
C ASP A 179 20.09 0.47 -12.26
N GLU A 180 19.52 0.63 -11.07
CA GLU A 180 19.00 -0.47 -10.25
C GLU A 180 17.51 -0.37 -10.00
N THR A 181 16.89 -1.53 -9.86
CA THR A 181 15.50 -1.70 -9.45
C THR A 181 15.41 -2.97 -8.61
N TYR A 182 14.44 -3.00 -7.71
CA TYR A 182 14.25 -4.08 -6.76
C TYR A 182 12.84 -4.66 -6.91
N PRO A 183 12.59 -5.90 -6.45
CA PRO A 183 11.22 -6.40 -6.34
C PRO A 183 10.35 -5.42 -5.56
N TRP A 184 9.14 -5.15 -6.04
CA TRP A 184 8.23 -4.26 -5.34
C TRP A 184 7.85 -4.84 -3.96
N ASP A 185 8.01 -4.03 -2.93
CA ASP A 185 7.88 -4.43 -1.52
C ASP A 185 6.57 -3.94 -0.89
N LYS A 186 5.52 -3.76 -1.70
CA LYS A 186 4.18 -3.34 -1.26
C LYS A 186 4.20 -2.06 -0.43
N PHE A 187 4.92 -1.06 -0.94
CA PHE A 187 5.07 0.30 -0.40
C PHE A 187 5.92 0.47 0.85
N ILE A 188 6.59 -0.59 1.34
CA ILE A 188 7.40 -0.49 2.57
C ILE A 188 8.47 0.59 2.40
N SER A 189 9.28 0.49 1.36
CA SER A 189 10.34 1.48 1.11
C SER A 189 9.78 2.84 0.69
N PHE A 190 8.66 2.87 -0.04
CA PHE A 190 7.97 4.12 -0.40
C PHE A 190 7.51 4.90 0.84
N SER A 191 6.91 4.20 1.81
CA SER A 191 6.44 4.80 3.07
C SER A 191 7.60 5.28 3.93
N VAL A 192 8.71 4.53 3.96
CA VAL A 192 9.96 4.96 4.61
C VAL A 192 10.52 6.23 3.94
N MET A 193 10.51 6.31 2.61
CA MET A 193 10.91 7.50 1.86
C MET A 193 10.08 8.72 2.25
N LEU A 194 8.75 8.61 2.29
CA LEU A 194 7.87 9.69 2.76
C LEU A 194 8.28 10.15 4.17
N GLY A 195 8.56 9.19 5.05
CA GLY A 195 9.06 9.50 6.39
C GLY A 195 10.40 10.26 6.40
N VAL A 196 11.35 9.84 5.57
CA VAL A 196 12.64 10.56 5.40
C VAL A 196 12.39 11.98 4.91
N MET A 197 11.47 12.19 3.97
CA MET A 197 11.11 13.52 3.45
C MET A 197 10.54 14.42 4.53
N ILE A 198 9.56 13.93 5.32
CA ILE A 198 8.98 14.68 6.45
C ILE A 198 10.07 15.09 7.46
N ARG A 199 11.08 14.23 7.66
CA ARG A 199 12.18 14.52 8.58
C ARG A 199 13.19 15.53 8.03
N LYS A 200 13.53 15.44 6.74
CA LYS A 200 14.58 16.25 6.12
C LYS A 200 14.10 17.63 5.66
N LEU A 201 12.84 17.77 5.24
CA LEU A 201 12.31 19.01 4.70
C LEU A 201 11.79 19.91 5.82
N GLU A 202 12.66 20.79 6.34
CA GLU A 202 12.31 21.69 7.45
C GLU A 202 11.21 22.70 7.10
N TRP A 203 11.06 23.02 5.82
CA TRP A 203 10.04 23.94 5.32
C TRP A 203 8.67 23.27 5.12
N LEU A 204 8.57 21.94 5.25
CA LEU A 204 7.31 21.22 5.05
C LEU A 204 6.30 21.61 6.14
N ASP A 205 5.24 22.30 5.73
CA ASP A 205 4.14 22.71 6.60
C ASP A 205 2.88 21.85 6.39
N ARG A 206 1.86 22.09 7.22
CA ARG A 206 0.60 21.32 7.23
C ARG A 206 -0.17 21.44 5.91
N ASP A 207 -0.18 22.62 5.30
CA ASP A 207 -0.97 22.88 4.09
C ASP A 207 -0.34 22.19 2.88
N PHE A 208 1.00 22.25 2.77
CA PHE A 208 1.72 21.50 1.76
C PHE A 208 1.54 20.00 1.95
N ALA A 209 1.73 19.50 3.18
CA ALA A 209 1.61 18.08 3.49
C ALA A 209 0.21 17.52 3.19
N ARG A 210 -0.85 18.28 3.51
CA ARG A 210 -2.23 17.90 3.19
C ARG A 210 -2.46 17.84 1.68
N THR A 211 -1.98 18.83 0.94
CA THR A 211 -2.12 18.87 -0.52
C THR A 211 -1.37 17.69 -1.15
N LEU A 212 -0.11 17.47 -0.75
CA LEU A 212 0.71 16.35 -1.21
C LEU A 212 0.05 14.99 -0.92
N ALA A 213 -0.52 14.80 0.28
CA ALA A 213 -1.21 13.57 0.64
C ALA A 213 -2.49 13.34 -0.16
N THR A 214 -3.19 14.43 -0.51
CA THR A 214 -4.41 14.38 -1.34
C THR A 214 -4.06 13.91 -2.76
N GLU A 215 -3.05 14.52 -3.38
CA GLU A 215 -2.56 14.15 -4.71
C GLU A 215 -2.03 12.70 -4.72
N LEU A 216 -1.24 12.31 -3.71
CA LEU A 216 -0.77 10.93 -3.56
C LEU A 216 -1.94 9.94 -3.47
N GLY A 217 -2.96 10.25 -2.65
CA GLY A 217 -4.15 9.42 -2.55
C GLY A 217 -4.88 9.26 -3.89
N GLN A 218 -5.01 10.34 -4.67
CA GLN A 218 -5.62 10.30 -6.00
C GLN A 218 -4.80 9.46 -6.98
N GLN A 219 -3.47 9.60 -6.97
CA GLN A 219 -2.58 8.78 -7.80
C GLN A 219 -2.67 7.30 -7.46
N VAL A 220 -2.67 6.95 -6.17
CA VAL A 220 -2.82 5.55 -5.72
C VAL A 220 -4.14 4.96 -6.20
N ASP A 221 -5.25 5.68 -6.07
CA ASP A 221 -6.55 5.21 -6.56
C ASP A 221 -6.58 5.05 -8.07
N HIS A 222 -6.03 6.01 -8.80
CA HIS A 222 -6.02 5.99 -10.25
C HIS A 222 -5.16 4.85 -10.81
N ILE A 223 -3.97 4.63 -10.23
CA ILE A 223 -3.01 3.64 -10.72
C ILE A 223 -3.42 2.22 -10.33
N PHE A 224 -3.84 2.00 -9.08
CA PHE A 224 -4.10 0.65 -8.59
C PHE A 224 -5.58 0.26 -8.55
N GLY A 225 -6.50 1.22 -8.57
CA GLY A 225 -7.94 0.94 -8.46
C GLY A 225 -8.38 0.40 -7.10
N ASP A 226 -7.50 0.39 -6.10
CA ASP A 226 -7.72 -0.22 -4.78
C ASP A 226 -7.46 0.79 -3.64
N LEU A 227 -8.52 1.07 -2.87
CA LEU A 227 -8.49 1.99 -1.73
C LEU A 227 -7.59 1.49 -0.58
N ASN A 228 -7.29 0.18 -0.52
CA ASN A 228 -6.42 -0.38 0.51
C ASN A 228 -5.01 0.15 0.49
N TYR A 229 -4.49 0.45 -0.69
CA TYR A 229 -3.10 0.86 -0.81
C TYR A 229 -2.83 2.21 -0.16
N ARG A 230 -3.85 3.10 -0.08
CA ARG A 230 -3.77 4.31 0.76
C ARG A 230 -3.56 3.99 2.22
N ALA A 231 -4.37 3.06 2.75
CA ALA A 231 -4.30 2.64 4.15
C ALA A 231 -3.01 1.88 4.46
N SER A 232 -2.52 1.06 3.52
CA SER A 232 -1.22 0.38 3.63
C SER A 232 -0.07 1.40 3.73
N ILE A 233 -0.03 2.39 2.83
CA ILE A 233 0.97 3.47 2.89
C ILE A 233 0.85 4.25 4.21
N ALA A 234 -0.37 4.63 4.61
CA ALA A 234 -0.61 5.36 5.85
C ALA A 234 -0.14 4.59 7.09
N TYR A 235 -0.42 3.29 7.16
CA TYR A 235 -0.01 2.43 8.26
C TYR A 235 1.51 2.24 8.29
N GLN A 236 2.12 1.94 7.15
CA GLN A 236 3.56 1.75 7.05
C GLN A 236 4.32 3.04 7.38
N LEU A 237 3.82 4.19 6.94
CA LEU A 237 4.37 5.50 7.31
C LEU A 237 4.31 5.71 8.83
N ARG A 238 3.15 5.41 9.45
CA ARG A 238 2.95 5.55 10.90
C ARG A 238 3.89 4.65 11.70
N SER A 239 4.01 3.39 11.29
CA SER A 239 4.86 2.40 11.97
C SER A 239 6.36 2.65 11.79
N ALA A 240 6.77 3.27 10.67
CA ALA A 240 8.16 3.69 10.46
C ALA A 240 8.56 4.94 11.28
N PHE A 241 7.61 5.64 11.92
CA PHE A 241 7.83 6.95 12.51
C PHE A 241 7.96 6.91 14.04
N MET A 242 9.19 7.14 14.55
CA MET A 242 9.44 7.56 15.94
C MET A 242 10.10 8.95 16.05
N PRO A 243 9.40 10.06 15.77
CA PRO A 243 9.77 11.37 16.31
C PRO A 243 8.66 12.03 17.12
N ALA A 244 9.04 12.93 18.04
CA ALA A 244 8.13 13.75 18.85
C ALA A 244 7.86 15.13 18.22
N GLY A 245 6.76 15.78 18.61
CA GLY A 245 6.41 17.15 18.20
C GLY A 245 5.93 17.29 16.75
N LYS A 246 6.19 18.45 16.13
CA LYS A 246 5.59 18.88 14.84
C LYS A 246 5.72 17.87 13.69
N LYS A 247 6.79 17.06 13.65
CA LYS A 247 6.99 16.04 12.59
C LYS A 247 6.01 14.87 12.72
N ARG A 248 5.66 14.47 13.96
CA ARG A 248 4.61 13.47 14.21
C ARG A 248 3.26 13.98 13.74
N ASP A 249 2.98 15.26 13.98
CA ASP A 249 1.71 15.88 13.59
C ASP A 249 1.54 15.91 12.06
N ILE A 250 2.62 16.17 11.31
CA ILE A 250 2.61 16.13 9.84
C ILE A 250 2.41 14.69 9.34
N ALA A 251 3.11 13.71 9.89
CA ALA A 251 2.92 12.30 9.51
C ALA A 251 1.48 11.84 9.80
N ASN A 252 0.96 12.13 10.99
CA ASN A 252 -0.43 11.84 11.36
C ASN A 252 -1.43 12.52 10.41
N LEU A 253 -1.16 13.75 10.00
CA LEU A 253 -2.00 14.48 9.04
C LEU A 253 -2.00 13.79 7.67
N ILE A 254 -0.84 13.37 7.16
CA ILE A 254 -0.72 12.64 5.89
C ILE A 254 -1.51 11.32 5.99
N CYS A 255 -1.28 10.53 7.05
CA CYS A 255 -2.01 9.28 7.27
C CYS A 255 -3.52 9.49 7.35
N ALA A 256 -3.99 10.51 8.08
CA ALA A 256 -5.41 10.83 8.19
C ALA A 256 -6.00 11.29 6.85
N THR A 257 -5.23 12.01 6.03
CA THR A 257 -5.66 12.47 4.71
C THR A 257 -5.77 11.29 3.73
N LEU A 258 -4.82 10.35 3.77
CA LEU A 258 -4.85 9.13 2.95
C LEU A 258 -6.02 8.21 3.32
N ASN A 259 -6.34 8.12 4.62
CA ASN A 259 -7.45 7.29 5.12
C ASN A 259 -8.82 7.97 5.01
N ALA A 260 -8.87 9.26 4.63
CA ALA A 260 -10.14 9.94 4.48
C ALA A 260 -10.91 9.32 3.29
N PRO A 261 -12.23 9.03 3.44
CA PRO A 261 -13.04 8.57 2.33
C PRO A 261 -12.99 9.62 1.22
N GLY A 262 -12.45 9.23 0.07
CA GLY A 262 -12.31 10.13 -1.07
C GLY A 262 -13.69 10.60 -1.54
N LYS A 263 -13.86 11.89 -1.80
CA LYS A 263 -14.83 12.31 -2.81
C LYS A 263 -14.22 11.85 -4.14
N LEU A 264 -14.86 10.94 -4.88
CA LEU A 264 -14.55 10.80 -6.29
C LEU A 264 -14.85 12.16 -6.93
N SER A 265 -13.81 12.97 -7.11
CA SER A 265 -13.88 14.19 -7.90
C SER A 265 -13.28 13.89 -9.26
N ASP A 266 -13.99 14.26 -10.33
CA ASP A 266 -13.47 14.37 -11.69
C ASP A 266 -12.24 15.28 -11.69
N CYS A 267 -11.05 14.70 -11.54
CA CYS A 267 -9.80 15.43 -11.66
C CYS A 267 -9.27 15.24 -13.08
N THR A 268 -9.55 16.23 -13.93
CA THR A 268 -8.76 16.54 -15.13
C THR A 268 -7.32 16.89 -14.72
N LEU A 269 -6.47 15.87 -14.57
CA LEU A 269 -5.03 16.03 -14.69
C LEU A 269 -4.69 16.09 -16.19
N GLY A 270 -3.96 17.13 -16.58
CA GLY A 270 -3.71 17.49 -17.97
C GLY A 270 -3.10 16.35 -18.78
N LYS A 271 -3.69 16.11 -19.95
CA LYS A 271 -3.17 15.19 -20.98
C LYS A 271 -1.67 15.43 -21.19
N VAL A 272 -0.86 14.43 -20.87
CA VAL A 272 0.51 14.32 -21.36
C VAL A 272 0.43 14.07 -22.87
N HIS A 273 1.24 14.80 -23.63
CA HIS A 273 1.30 14.77 -25.10
C HIS A 273 1.44 13.34 -25.67
N GLU A 274 0.42 12.88 -26.40
CA GLU A 274 0.60 11.88 -27.46
C GLU A 274 0.98 12.58 -28.79
N PRO A 275 1.84 11.97 -29.63
CA PRO A 275 2.27 12.55 -30.89
C PRO A 275 1.18 12.49 -31.96
N ALA A 276 1.13 13.54 -32.77
CA ALA A 276 0.10 13.84 -33.74
C ALA A 276 -0.09 12.79 -34.84
N SER A 277 -1.36 12.50 -35.16
CA SER A 277 -1.79 11.87 -36.41
C SER A 277 -3.07 12.53 -36.93
N SER A 278 -2.98 13.14 -38.11
CA SER A 278 -4.02 13.72 -38.98
C SER A 278 -5.02 12.66 -39.46
N ALA A 279 -6.33 12.86 -39.71
CA ALA A 279 -7.06 13.92 -40.42
C ALA A 279 -8.61 13.71 -40.21
N PRO A 280 -9.55 14.46 -40.84
CA PRO A 280 -10.64 15.15 -40.14
C PRO A 280 -12.03 14.48 -40.22
N ALA A 281 -12.92 14.87 -39.28
CA ALA A 281 -14.36 14.68 -39.41
C ALA A 281 -15.11 15.99 -39.11
N VAL A 282 -16.19 16.17 -39.88
CA VAL A 282 -16.98 17.37 -40.15
C VAL A 282 -17.85 17.79 -38.96
N ALA A 283 -18.02 19.11 -38.80
CA ALA A 283 -18.86 19.75 -37.80
C ALA A 283 -20.33 19.86 -38.24
N VAL A 284 -21.28 19.72 -37.30
CA VAL A 284 -22.60 20.36 -37.36
C VAL A 284 -23.04 20.80 -35.95
N THR A 285 -23.59 22.00 -35.91
CA THR A 285 -23.96 22.91 -34.81
C THR A 285 -25.38 22.75 -34.27
N SER A 286 -25.61 23.13 -32.99
CA SER A 286 -26.70 24.00 -32.46
C SER A 286 -26.91 23.72 -30.95
N ALA A 287 -26.60 24.64 -30.03
CA ALA A 287 -27.42 25.78 -29.55
C ALA A 287 -28.68 25.36 -28.76
N ASP A 288 -28.67 25.56 -27.44
CA ASP A 288 -29.54 26.53 -26.73
C ASP A 288 -29.61 26.29 -25.21
N THR A 289 -29.48 27.37 -24.45
CA THR A 289 -29.80 27.56 -23.01
C THR A 289 -31.25 28.14 -22.92
N PRO A 290 -31.96 28.33 -21.76
CA PRO A 290 -31.44 28.87 -20.47
C PRO A 290 -32.18 28.49 -19.15
N ALA A 291 -31.67 29.10 -18.06
CA ALA A 291 -32.32 29.56 -16.81
C ALA A 291 -32.68 28.52 -15.72
N ASP A 292 -32.07 28.50 -14.53
CA ASP A 292 -32.01 29.47 -13.40
C ASP A 292 -33.22 29.39 -12.45
N VAL A 293 -33.01 28.91 -11.20
CA VAL A 293 -33.72 29.35 -9.98
C VAL A 293 -32.84 29.14 -8.73
N SER A 294 -32.42 30.26 -8.13
CA SER A 294 -31.88 30.50 -6.77
C SER A 294 -32.81 30.06 -5.60
N ARG A 295 -32.43 29.61 -4.39
CA ARG A 295 -31.71 30.20 -3.21
C ARG A 295 -32.24 29.40 -1.95
N PRO A 296 -31.78 29.58 -0.67
CA PRO A 296 -30.69 30.41 -0.13
C PRO A 296 -29.72 29.72 0.86
N ALA A 297 -28.64 30.44 1.16
CA ALA A 297 -27.60 30.13 2.13
C ALA A 297 -27.96 30.60 3.55
N ALA A 298 -27.51 29.86 4.56
CA ALA A 298 -27.48 30.28 5.96
C ALA A 298 -26.04 30.24 6.49
N SER A 299 -25.59 31.39 6.98
CA SER A 299 -24.32 31.66 7.66
C SER A 299 -24.38 31.24 9.13
N VAL A 300 -23.38 30.52 9.62
CA VAL A 300 -23.07 30.47 11.06
C VAL A 300 -21.56 30.58 11.27
N GLN A 301 -21.22 31.56 12.10
CA GLN A 301 -19.88 32.00 12.48
C GLN A 301 -19.19 30.96 13.38
N GLY A 302 -17.86 30.90 13.25
CA GLY A 302 -17.02 30.08 14.10
C GLY A 302 -16.82 30.67 15.49
N THR A 303 -16.80 29.79 16.48
CA THR A 303 -16.15 30.01 17.77
C THR A 303 -15.51 28.70 18.23
N ASP A 304 -14.21 28.78 18.43
CA ASP A 304 -13.28 27.76 18.95
C ASP A 304 -13.51 27.51 20.46
N PRO A 305 -13.62 26.27 20.96
CA PRO A 305 -13.63 26.03 22.40
C PRO A 305 -12.52 25.04 22.83
N PHE A 306 -11.25 25.44 22.69
CA PHE A 306 -10.17 24.89 23.52
C PHE A 306 -9.67 25.93 24.53
N SER A 307 -10.42 26.13 25.62
CA SER A 307 -9.88 26.59 26.92
C SER A 307 -11.01 26.71 27.94
N THR A 308 -11.10 25.75 28.86
CA THR A 308 -11.13 25.95 30.33
C THR A 308 -11.42 24.63 31.03
N ARG A 309 -10.55 24.27 31.97
CA ARG A 309 -10.69 23.09 32.83
C ARG A 309 -11.82 23.33 33.84
N SER A 310 -12.77 22.39 33.93
CA SER A 310 -13.65 22.22 35.09
C SER A 310 -13.97 20.74 35.27
N SER A 311 -13.66 20.23 36.45
CA SER A 311 -13.86 18.86 36.90
C SER A 311 -15.33 18.58 37.20
N ALA A 312 -16.05 17.96 36.26
CA ALA A 312 -17.23 17.10 36.48
C ALA A 312 -17.89 16.79 35.12
N CYS A 313 -17.23 15.99 34.29
CA CYS A 313 -17.86 15.32 33.16
C CYS A 313 -16.91 14.19 32.70
N GLN A 314 -17.13 12.96 33.16
CA GLN A 314 -16.51 11.80 32.52
C GLN A 314 -16.98 11.78 31.07
N SER A 315 -16.06 11.71 30.11
CA SER A 315 -16.42 11.77 28.70
C SER A 315 -17.14 10.48 28.29
N LYS A 316 -18.06 10.53 27.31
CA LYS A 316 -18.67 9.30 26.75
C LYS A 316 -17.63 8.27 26.29
N GLN A 317 -16.44 8.72 25.91
CA GLN A 317 -15.31 7.88 25.51
C GLN A 317 -14.74 7.07 26.70
N ASP A 318 -14.75 7.63 27.91
CA ASP A 318 -14.27 6.94 29.13
C ASP A 318 -15.25 5.85 29.58
N LEU A 319 -16.55 6.00 29.30
CA LEU A 319 -17.58 4.98 29.56
C LEU A 319 -17.54 3.85 28.52
N ILE A 320 -17.22 4.15 27.26
CA ILE A 320 -17.01 3.16 26.19
C ILE A 320 -15.79 2.26 26.51
N ASN A 321 -14.76 2.82 27.14
CA ASN A 321 -13.55 2.08 27.53
C ASN A 321 -13.75 1.11 28.72
N GLN A 322 -14.96 1.02 29.29
CA GLN A 322 -15.26 0.17 30.46
C GLN A 322 -16.26 -0.96 30.19
N GLN A 323 -16.76 -1.11 28.96
CA GLN A 323 -17.69 -2.18 28.60
C GLN A 323 -16.99 -3.28 27.78
N PRO A 324 -17.44 -4.55 27.91
CA PRO A 324 -16.95 -5.63 27.05
C PRO A 324 -17.24 -5.33 25.57
N LEU A 325 -16.26 -5.59 24.71
CA LEU A 325 -16.36 -5.45 23.26
C LEU A 325 -16.55 -6.82 22.62
N ALA A 326 -17.52 -6.94 21.72
CA ALA A 326 -17.64 -8.12 20.86
C ALA A 326 -16.51 -8.13 19.82
N VAL A 327 -15.89 -9.29 19.58
CA VAL A 327 -14.90 -9.49 18.52
C VAL A 327 -15.42 -10.61 17.63
N LEU A 328 -15.84 -10.24 16.41
CA LEU A 328 -16.45 -11.13 15.42
C LEU A 328 -15.52 -11.27 14.22
N ALA A 329 -15.55 -12.40 13.51
CA ALA A 329 -14.79 -12.61 12.29
C ALA A 329 -15.47 -13.64 11.38
N ASP A 330 -15.12 -13.63 10.09
CA ASP A 330 -15.41 -14.70 9.16
C ASP A 330 -16.91 -15.06 9.12
N ILE A 331 -17.76 -14.05 8.93
CA ILE A 331 -19.23 -14.18 8.86
C ILE A 331 -19.67 -14.90 7.59
N HIS A 332 -18.97 -14.68 6.48
CA HIS A 332 -19.11 -15.44 5.25
C HIS A 332 -20.54 -15.60 4.76
N ALA A 333 -21.29 -14.50 4.74
CA ALA A 333 -22.65 -14.43 4.23
C ALA A 333 -23.58 -15.52 4.84
N ASN A 334 -23.34 -15.91 6.09
CA ASN A 334 -24.14 -16.85 6.85
C ASN A 334 -25.07 -16.07 7.80
N LEU A 335 -26.23 -15.65 7.28
CA LEU A 335 -27.15 -14.79 8.01
C LEU A 335 -27.71 -15.47 9.28
N PRO A 336 -28.11 -16.76 9.29
CA PRO A 336 -28.58 -17.42 10.50
C PRO A 336 -27.55 -17.44 11.64
N ALA A 337 -26.28 -17.72 11.32
CA ALA A 337 -25.21 -17.69 12.32
C ALA A 337 -24.99 -16.27 12.89
N LEU A 338 -24.96 -15.27 12.02
CA LEU A 338 -24.83 -13.87 12.43
C LEU A 338 -26.01 -13.43 13.31
N SER A 339 -27.23 -13.79 12.92
CA SER A 339 -28.45 -13.43 13.64
C SER A 339 -28.45 -14.01 15.06
N ALA A 340 -28.06 -15.27 15.21
CA ALA A 340 -27.96 -15.92 16.52
C ALA A 340 -26.96 -15.22 17.45
N VAL A 341 -25.81 -14.77 16.91
CA VAL A 341 -24.80 -14.04 17.69
C VAL A 341 -25.28 -12.65 18.05
N LEU A 342 -25.91 -11.91 17.14
CA LEU A 342 -26.44 -10.57 17.43
C LEU A 342 -27.57 -10.59 18.46
N GLU A 343 -28.48 -11.56 18.37
CA GLU A 343 -29.52 -11.77 19.37
C GLU A 343 -28.91 -12.06 20.74
N TRP A 344 -27.88 -12.91 20.79
CA TRP A 344 -27.17 -13.18 22.04
C TRP A 344 -26.50 -11.92 22.60
N LEU A 345 -25.85 -11.12 21.76
CA LEU A 345 -25.21 -9.87 22.18
C LEU A 345 -26.22 -8.86 22.73
N GLU A 346 -27.39 -8.73 22.08
CA GLU A 346 -28.49 -7.90 22.56
C GLU A 346 -29.01 -8.36 23.93
N GLN A 347 -29.23 -9.67 24.09
CA GLN A 347 -29.67 -10.27 25.37
C GLN A 347 -28.66 -10.10 26.52
N ASN A 348 -27.39 -9.84 26.21
CA ASN A 348 -26.31 -9.66 27.18
C ASN A 348 -25.80 -8.20 27.26
N ASP A 349 -26.58 -7.24 26.73
CA ASP A 349 -26.27 -5.80 26.74
C ASP A 349 -24.90 -5.43 26.10
N VAL A 350 -24.42 -6.23 25.14
CA VAL A 350 -23.19 -5.96 24.40
C VAL A 350 -23.52 -5.26 23.09
N SER A 351 -23.35 -3.93 23.06
CA SER A 351 -23.77 -3.08 21.94
C SER A 351 -22.63 -2.52 21.08
N GLN A 352 -21.38 -2.84 21.43
CA GLN A 352 -20.16 -2.36 20.77
C GLN A 352 -19.24 -3.54 20.43
N GLY A 353 -18.45 -3.39 19.37
CA GLY A 353 -17.61 -4.49 18.91
C GLY A 353 -16.80 -4.17 17.66
N ILE A 354 -15.98 -5.14 17.29
CA ILE A 354 -15.08 -5.13 16.14
C ILE A 354 -15.42 -6.34 15.27
N VAL A 355 -15.57 -6.13 13.97
CA VAL A 355 -15.71 -7.20 12.98
C VAL A 355 -14.43 -7.26 12.14
N LEU A 356 -13.76 -8.40 12.18
CA LEU A 356 -12.43 -8.63 11.61
C LEU A 356 -12.47 -9.03 10.12
N GLY A 357 -13.55 -8.69 9.42
CA GLY A 357 -13.71 -8.95 7.99
C GLY A 357 -14.24 -10.33 7.64
N ASP A 358 -14.24 -10.58 6.33
CA ASP A 358 -14.93 -11.67 5.66
C ASP A 358 -16.41 -11.70 6.02
N LEU A 359 -17.07 -10.56 5.81
CA LEU A 359 -18.52 -10.41 5.86
C LEU A 359 -19.19 -11.30 4.81
N VAL A 360 -18.59 -11.37 3.62
CA VAL A 360 -19.15 -12.06 2.45
C VAL A 360 -18.28 -13.24 2.00
N GLY A 361 -18.76 -13.99 1.00
CA GLY A 361 -18.12 -15.19 0.47
C GLY A 361 -18.57 -16.47 1.19
N TYR A 362 -18.47 -17.60 0.49
CA TYR A 362 -18.98 -18.93 0.87
C TYR A 362 -20.50 -19.05 1.07
N GLY A 363 -21.12 -18.23 1.92
CA GLY A 363 -22.56 -18.24 2.18
C GLY A 363 -23.39 -17.48 1.14
N PRO A 364 -24.71 -17.72 1.09
CA PRO A 364 -25.59 -17.16 0.07
C PRO A 364 -26.22 -15.80 0.44
N ASP A 365 -26.11 -15.33 1.69
CA ASP A 365 -26.89 -14.20 2.24
C ASP A 365 -26.12 -12.87 2.26
N ALA A 366 -25.29 -12.64 1.24
CA ALA A 366 -24.33 -11.53 1.24
C ALA A 366 -24.99 -10.15 1.30
N ARG A 367 -26.13 -9.96 0.63
CA ARG A 367 -26.86 -8.67 0.64
C ARG A 367 -27.33 -8.34 2.06
N GLU A 368 -27.99 -9.30 2.68
CA GLU A 368 -28.59 -9.18 4.00
C GLU A 368 -27.54 -8.95 5.08
N VAL A 369 -26.41 -9.68 5.03
CA VAL A 369 -25.28 -9.47 5.94
C VAL A 369 -24.65 -8.09 5.78
N VAL A 370 -24.44 -7.62 4.53
CA VAL A 370 -23.87 -6.29 4.29
C VAL A 370 -24.77 -5.19 4.84
N GLU A 371 -26.08 -5.25 4.58
CA GLU A 371 -27.02 -4.23 5.10
C GLU A 371 -27.05 -4.21 6.63
N LEU A 372 -27.12 -5.39 7.24
CA LEU A 372 -27.19 -5.51 8.68
C LEU A 372 -25.90 -5.01 9.37
N MET A 373 -24.73 -5.32 8.79
CA MET A 373 -23.44 -4.84 9.30
C MET A 373 -23.23 -3.36 9.07
N ARG A 374 -23.67 -2.83 7.93
CA ARG A 374 -23.63 -1.39 7.63
C ARG A 374 -24.50 -0.56 8.59
N ALA A 375 -25.60 -1.13 9.08
CA ALA A 375 -26.48 -0.51 10.07
C ALA A 375 -25.99 -0.67 11.53
N SER A 376 -24.96 -1.50 11.76
CA SER A 376 -24.45 -1.79 13.10
C SER A 376 -23.57 -0.65 13.66
N ASN A 377 -23.38 -0.65 14.98
CA ASN A 377 -22.43 0.23 15.66
C ASN A 377 -21.01 -0.37 15.76
N PHE A 378 -20.72 -1.45 15.03
CA PHE A 378 -19.42 -2.10 15.10
C PHE A 378 -18.38 -1.39 14.25
N HIS A 379 -17.13 -1.46 14.71
CA HIS A 379 -15.98 -1.10 13.90
C HIS A 379 -15.62 -2.27 12.99
N ILE A 380 -15.74 -2.06 11.68
CA ILE A 380 -15.61 -3.15 10.71
C ILE A 380 -14.36 -2.91 9.88
N ILE A 381 -13.47 -3.90 9.86
CA ILE A 381 -12.45 -4.04 8.81
C ILE A 381 -12.94 -5.04 7.78
N LYS A 382 -12.38 -4.99 6.59
CA LYS A 382 -12.65 -6.01 5.56
C LYS A 382 -11.64 -7.14 5.62
N GLY A 383 -12.05 -8.31 5.13
CA GLY A 383 -11.18 -9.46 4.93
C GLY A 383 -10.81 -9.67 3.47
N ASN A 384 -10.14 -10.79 3.18
CA ASN A 384 -9.72 -11.08 1.81
C ASN A 384 -10.90 -11.36 0.87
N HIS A 385 -11.99 -11.97 1.36
CA HIS A 385 -13.19 -12.20 0.57
C HIS A 385 -13.92 -10.89 0.25
N ASP A 386 -14.15 -10.06 1.25
CA ASP A 386 -14.74 -8.73 1.07
C ASP A 386 -13.95 -7.92 0.03
N HIS A 387 -12.62 -7.97 0.13
CA HIS A 387 -11.73 -7.23 -0.75
C HIS A 387 -11.77 -7.71 -2.20
N CYS A 388 -11.57 -9.01 -2.45
CA CYS A 388 -11.58 -9.56 -3.81
C CYS A 388 -12.95 -9.44 -4.48
N ILE A 389 -14.04 -9.65 -3.72
CA ILE A 389 -15.41 -9.51 -4.21
C ILE A 389 -15.70 -8.05 -4.54
N ALA A 390 -15.31 -7.09 -3.69
CA ALA A 390 -15.54 -5.66 -3.96
C ALA A 390 -14.78 -5.15 -5.19
N LEU A 391 -13.61 -5.73 -5.50
CA LEU A 391 -12.81 -5.35 -6.67
C LEU A 391 -13.13 -6.15 -7.94
N GLY A 392 -13.77 -7.31 -7.82
CA GLY A 392 -13.90 -8.25 -8.93
C GLY A 392 -12.57 -8.91 -9.34
N ALA A 393 -11.62 -9.04 -8.40
CA ALA A 393 -10.26 -9.54 -8.63
C ALA A 393 -10.02 -10.85 -7.87
N TYR A 394 -10.05 -11.99 -8.54
CA TYR A 394 -10.15 -13.32 -7.94
C TYR A 394 -8.90 -14.20 -8.12
N GLU A 395 -7.78 -13.61 -8.49
CA GLU A 395 -6.56 -14.33 -8.89
C GLU A 395 -5.75 -14.86 -7.70
N ARG A 396 -5.91 -14.26 -6.51
CA ARG A 396 -5.08 -14.53 -5.33
C ARG A 396 -5.92 -14.95 -4.13
N GLY A 397 -5.41 -15.92 -3.36
CA GLY A 397 -5.92 -16.23 -2.02
C GLY A 397 -7.26 -16.98 -1.99
N LEU A 398 -7.79 -17.43 -3.12
CA LEU A 398 -9.05 -18.18 -3.21
C LEU A 398 -8.84 -19.58 -3.78
N SER A 399 -9.51 -20.57 -3.16
CA SER A 399 -9.67 -21.89 -3.78
C SER A 399 -10.59 -21.80 -5.01
N LYS A 400 -10.55 -22.81 -5.89
CA LYS A 400 -11.45 -22.88 -7.06
C LYS A 400 -12.93 -22.76 -6.68
N HIS A 401 -13.34 -23.40 -5.59
CA HIS A 401 -14.73 -23.33 -5.11
C HIS A 401 -15.06 -21.98 -4.49
N ALA A 402 -14.14 -21.42 -3.70
CA ALA A 402 -14.29 -20.08 -3.12
C ALA A 402 -14.40 -19.00 -4.20
N ARG A 403 -13.59 -19.08 -5.26
CA ARG A 403 -13.64 -18.18 -6.41
C ARG A 403 -14.99 -18.21 -7.11
N HIS A 404 -15.52 -19.40 -7.39
CA HIS A 404 -16.83 -19.53 -8.04
C HIS A 404 -17.94 -18.84 -7.23
N VAL A 405 -17.94 -19.02 -5.92
CA VAL A 405 -18.91 -18.34 -5.04
C VAL A 405 -18.62 -16.83 -4.98
N ALA A 406 -17.36 -16.40 -4.94
CA ALA A 406 -17.01 -14.98 -4.94
C ALA A 406 -17.50 -14.23 -6.20
N GLU A 407 -17.37 -14.86 -7.37
CA GLU A 407 -17.93 -14.37 -8.64
C GLU A 407 -19.46 -14.26 -8.57
N TRP A 408 -20.15 -15.28 -8.04
CA TRP A 408 -21.60 -15.24 -7.82
C TRP A 408 -21.99 -14.13 -6.82
N THR A 409 -21.27 -14.01 -5.71
CA THR A 409 -21.53 -13.02 -4.65
C THR A 409 -21.38 -11.60 -5.18
N ASN A 410 -20.34 -11.30 -5.95
CA ASN A 410 -20.16 -9.99 -6.57
C ASN A 410 -21.37 -9.63 -7.44
N ALA A 411 -21.86 -10.57 -8.25
CA ALA A 411 -23.03 -10.36 -9.10
C ALA A 411 -24.35 -10.17 -8.30
N GLN A 412 -24.38 -10.58 -7.03
CA GLN A 412 -25.53 -10.32 -6.17
C GLN A 412 -25.50 -8.91 -5.55
N LEU A 413 -24.34 -8.36 -5.24
CA LEU A 413 -24.26 -7.09 -4.52
C LEU A 413 -24.52 -5.89 -5.43
N SER A 414 -25.18 -4.85 -4.90
CA SER A 414 -25.34 -3.59 -5.62
C SER A 414 -24.02 -2.81 -5.70
N GLU A 415 -23.92 -1.85 -6.62
CA GLU A 415 -22.76 -0.95 -6.69
C GLU A 415 -22.53 -0.20 -5.37
N GLU A 416 -23.60 0.18 -4.66
CA GLU A 416 -23.51 0.82 -3.35
C GLU A 416 -22.91 -0.11 -2.29
N GLN A 417 -23.32 -1.38 -2.28
CA GLN A 417 -22.81 -2.40 -1.36
C GLN A 417 -21.34 -2.73 -1.66
N LEU A 418 -20.99 -2.90 -2.94
CA LEU A 418 -19.61 -3.10 -3.37
C LEU A 418 -18.73 -1.89 -3.04
N GLY A 419 -19.23 -0.68 -3.27
CA GLY A 419 -18.55 0.56 -2.91
C GLY A 419 -18.30 0.67 -1.40
N TRP A 420 -19.28 0.27 -0.58
CA TRP A 420 -19.11 0.22 0.88
C TRP A 420 -18.07 -0.80 1.31
N LEU A 421 -18.13 -2.04 0.80
CA LEU A 421 -17.11 -3.06 1.07
C LEU A 421 -15.72 -2.60 0.64
N LYS A 422 -15.61 -1.94 -0.51
CA LYS A 422 -14.34 -1.36 -1.01
C LYS A 422 -13.79 -0.30 -0.05
N ALA A 423 -14.66 0.50 0.57
CA ALA A 423 -14.29 1.58 1.48
C ALA A 423 -13.96 1.12 2.91
N LEU A 424 -14.32 -0.10 3.31
CA LEU A 424 -13.96 -0.64 4.63
C LEU A 424 -12.43 -0.60 4.82
N PRO A 425 -11.93 -0.21 6.00
CA PRO A 425 -10.49 -0.17 6.27
C PRO A 425 -9.88 -1.58 6.32
N PRO A 426 -8.60 -1.75 5.94
CA PRO A 426 -7.89 -3.03 6.07
C PRO A 426 -7.42 -3.31 7.51
N VAL A 427 -7.25 -2.26 8.31
CA VAL A 427 -6.69 -2.30 9.66
C VAL A 427 -7.35 -1.23 10.52
N LEU A 428 -7.62 -1.57 11.78
CA LEU A 428 -7.86 -0.61 12.84
C LEU A 428 -6.69 -0.68 13.81
N ASP A 429 -6.20 0.47 14.24
CA ASP A 429 -4.99 0.55 15.07
C ASP A 429 -5.10 1.72 16.04
N ASN A 430 -4.76 1.49 17.30
CA ASN A 430 -4.62 2.51 18.33
C ASN A 430 -3.42 2.21 19.24
N ASP A 431 -3.25 2.96 20.32
CA ASP A 431 -2.05 2.82 21.17
C ASP A 431 -2.01 1.48 21.96
N ASP A 432 -3.16 0.82 22.17
CA ASP A 432 -3.27 -0.41 22.97
C ASP A 432 -3.37 -1.68 22.12
N TRP A 433 -4.16 -1.63 21.06
CA TRP A 433 -4.49 -2.78 20.23
C TRP A 433 -4.56 -2.45 18.73
N MET A 434 -4.36 -3.48 17.92
CA MET A 434 -4.62 -3.47 16.48
C MET A 434 -5.61 -4.58 16.08
N ALA A 435 -6.32 -4.38 14.98
CA ALA A 435 -7.22 -5.37 14.40
C ALA A 435 -6.94 -5.49 12.90
N VAL A 436 -6.67 -6.71 12.47
CA VAL A 436 -6.40 -7.08 11.06
C VAL A 436 -7.19 -8.34 10.73
N HIS A 437 -7.46 -8.60 9.47
CA HIS A 437 -8.13 -9.85 9.10
C HIS A 437 -7.16 -11.04 9.15
N GLY A 438 -6.02 -10.91 8.47
CA GLY A 438 -4.97 -11.92 8.36
C GLY A 438 -3.96 -11.83 9.51
N ALA A 439 -2.82 -11.17 9.28
CA ALA A 439 -1.70 -11.16 10.22
C ALA A 439 -1.00 -9.79 10.30
N PRO A 440 -0.49 -9.34 11.47
CA PRO A 440 0.24 -8.09 11.63
C PRO A 440 1.48 -7.92 10.73
N LEU A 441 2.14 -9.03 10.41
CA LEU A 441 3.34 -9.04 9.56
C LEU A 441 3.00 -8.91 8.07
N ASP A 442 1.77 -9.25 7.67
CA ASP A 442 1.32 -9.14 6.28
C ASP A 442 1.20 -7.66 5.88
N PRO A 443 1.93 -7.17 4.86
CA PRO A 443 1.84 -5.79 4.39
C PRO A 443 0.45 -5.37 3.90
N GLU A 444 -0.37 -6.34 3.52
CA GLU A 444 -1.74 -6.16 3.03
C GLU A 444 -2.79 -6.50 4.10
N PHE A 445 -2.40 -7.06 5.24
CA PHE A 445 -3.25 -7.40 6.39
C PHE A 445 -4.35 -8.46 6.18
N PHE A 446 -4.43 -9.14 5.03
CA PHE A 446 -5.56 -10.04 4.72
C PHE A 446 -5.19 -11.50 4.42
N TYR A 447 -3.97 -11.78 3.97
CA TYR A 447 -3.58 -13.07 3.40
C TYR A 447 -2.67 -13.88 4.32
N GLY A 448 -1.98 -13.21 5.24
CA GLY A 448 -1.14 -13.87 6.24
C GLY A 448 -1.98 -14.67 7.22
N TYR A 449 -1.61 -15.93 7.45
CA TYR A 449 -2.20 -16.75 8.50
C TYR A 449 -1.37 -16.69 9.78
N VAL A 450 -2.05 -16.58 10.92
CA VAL A 450 -1.45 -16.76 12.25
C VAL A 450 -1.74 -18.20 12.72
N TYR A 451 -0.71 -19.03 12.74
CA TYR A 451 -0.71 -20.42 13.19
C TYR A 451 0.50 -20.71 14.07
N GLU A 452 0.60 -21.92 14.62
CA GLU A 452 1.73 -22.38 15.44
C GLU A 452 3.12 -22.15 14.79
N MET A 453 3.18 -22.20 13.45
CA MET A 453 4.42 -22.00 12.70
C MET A 453 4.75 -20.54 12.39
N THR A 454 3.78 -19.61 12.49
CA THR A 454 3.92 -18.22 12.04
C THR A 454 3.68 -17.18 13.13
N TYR A 455 3.12 -17.56 14.28
CA TYR A 455 2.71 -16.59 15.30
C TYR A 455 3.90 -15.85 15.95
N ARG A 456 5.08 -16.48 16.07
CA ARG A 456 6.24 -15.88 16.74
C ARG A 456 6.72 -14.59 16.05
N GLU A 457 6.85 -14.63 14.72
CA GLU A 457 7.23 -13.45 13.93
C GLU A 457 6.17 -12.34 14.01
N ASN A 458 4.90 -12.72 14.17
CA ASN A 458 3.82 -11.76 14.39
C ASN A 458 3.87 -11.13 15.80
N LEU A 459 4.24 -11.89 16.84
CA LEU A 459 4.50 -11.33 18.18
C LEU A 459 5.71 -10.38 18.17
N ASP A 460 6.76 -10.70 17.42
CA ASP A 460 7.90 -9.80 17.21
C ASP A 460 7.45 -8.51 16.52
N LYS A 461 6.56 -8.63 15.52
CA LYS A 461 5.97 -7.48 14.85
C LYS A 461 5.17 -6.60 15.81
N LEU A 462 4.35 -7.18 16.69
CA LEU A 462 3.62 -6.42 17.72
C LEU A 462 4.57 -5.70 18.68
N THR A 463 5.66 -6.37 19.08
CA THR A 463 6.70 -5.79 19.92
C THR A 463 7.33 -4.57 19.24
N ALA A 464 7.70 -4.69 17.97
CA ALA A 464 8.29 -3.61 17.18
C ALA A 464 7.32 -2.42 16.97
N LEU A 465 6.02 -2.69 16.92
CA LEU A 465 4.96 -1.68 16.81
C LEU A 465 4.53 -1.08 18.16
N ASN A 466 5.06 -1.59 19.28
CA ASN A 466 4.60 -1.27 20.62
C ASN A 466 3.07 -1.46 20.76
N ARG A 467 2.59 -2.64 20.33
CA ARG A 467 1.20 -3.07 20.48
C ARG A 467 1.12 -4.22 21.46
N ARG A 468 0.18 -4.13 22.41
CA ARG A 468 -0.07 -5.19 23.38
C ARG A 468 -0.97 -6.27 22.80
N LEU A 469 -2.03 -5.88 22.10
CA LEU A 469 -3.02 -6.82 21.57
C LEU A 469 -3.17 -6.69 20.06
N CYS A 470 -3.44 -7.82 19.42
CA CYS A 470 -3.92 -7.86 18.05
C CYS A 470 -5.09 -8.83 17.95
N PHE A 471 -6.22 -8.34 17.46
CA PHE A 471 -7.35 -9.18 17.05
C PHE A 471 -7.17 -9.57 15.59
N HIS A 472 -7.27 -10.87 15.29
CA HIS A 472 -7.16 -11.38 13.92
C HIS A 472 -8.21 -12.45 13.60
N GLY A 473 -8.53 -12.64 12.32
CA GLY A 473 -9.46 -13.66 11.82
C GLY A 473 -8.74 -14.66 10.91
N HIS A 474 -9.37 -14.98 9.77
CA HIS A 474 -8.83 -15.70 8.60
C HIS A 474 -8.50 -17.19 8.82
N SER A 475 -8.00 -17.54 10.00
CA SER A 475 -7.71 -18.93 10.39
C SER A 475 -8.98 -19.72 10.69
N HIS A 476 -10.03 -19.03 11.15
CA HIS A 476 -11.30 -19.58 11.66
C HIS A 476 -11.13 -20.49 12.90
N MET A 477 -9.99 -20.36 13.60
CA MET A 477 -9.62 -21.17 14.75
C MET A 477 -9.56 -20.30 16.01
N PRO A 478 -10.49 -20.44 16.97
CA PRO A 478 -10.50 -19.61 18.16
C PRO A 478 -9.30 -19.93 19.07
N GLY A 479 -8.69 -18.89 19.64
CA GLY A 479 -7.58 -19.07 20.58
C GLY A 479 -6.72 -17.82 20.74
N LEU A 480 -5.67 -17.97 21.55
CA LEU A 480 -4.71 -16.92 21.85
C LEU A 480 -3.28 -17.44 21.71
N TYR A 481 -2.48 -16.77 20.89
CA TYR A 481 -1.03 -16.87 20.94
C TYR A 481 -0.47 -15.67 21.66
N GLY A 482 0.40 -15.84 22.65
CA GLY A 482 0.91 -14.74 23.45
C GLY A 482 2.34 -14.91 23.90
N ARG A 483 3.05 -13.79 24.03
CA ARG A 483 4.35 -13.69 24.67
C ARG A 483 4.14 -13.28 26.12
N ASP A 484 4.56 -14.13 27.05
CA ASP A 484 4.45 -13.82 28.47
C ASP A 484 5.43 -12.73 28.92
N LEU A 485 5.30 -12.26 30.16
CA LEU A 485 6.16 -11.22 30.73
C LEU A 485 7.63 -11.65 30.89
N GLU A 486 7.92 -12.96 30.80
CA GLU A 486 9.27 -13.53 30.83
C GLU A 486 9.86 -13.71 29.42
N GLY A 487 9.09 -13.37 28.38
CA GLY A 487 9.48 -13.47 26.98
C GLY A 487 9.25 -14.86 26.37
N GLN A 488 8.48 -15.75 27.01
CA GLN A 488 8.16 -17.06 26.46
C GLN A 488 6.86 -17.01 25.65
N ASP A 489 6.91 -17.60 24.47
CA ASP A 489 5.81 -17.68 23.53
C ASP A 489 4.92 -18.91 23.84
N ARG A 490 3.60 -18.68 23.96
CA ARG A 490 2.61 -19.66 24.42
C ARG A 490 1.35 -19.64 23.57
N HIS A 491 0.78 -20.81 23.31
CA HIS A 491 -0.58 -20.97 22.78
C HIS A 491 -1.55 -21.31 23.94
N ARG A 492 -2.73 -20.70 23.93
CA ARG A 492 -3.79 -20.89 24.91
C ARG A 492 -5.15 -21.02 24.22
N VAL A 493 -5.91 -22.02 24.67
CA VAL A 493 -7.30 -22.26 24.29
C VAL A 493 -8.08 -22.47 25.58
N GLY A 494 -9.27 -21.89 25.67
CA GLY A 494 -10.12 -21.96 26.85
C GLY A 494 -11.32 -21.04 26.71
N GLU A 495 -12.28 -21.16 27.62
CA GLU A 495 -13.47 -20.30 27.60
C GLU A 495 -13.14 -18.87 28.02
N VAL A 496 -12.30 -18.68 29.04
CA VAL A 496 -11.86 -17.37 29.52
C VAL A 496 -10.35 -17.38 29.71
N ILE A 497 -9.66 -16.39 29.16
CA ILE A 497 -8.20 -16.24 29.23
C ILE A 497 -7.86 -14.86 29.77
N SER A 498 -7.18 -14.80 30.92
CA SER A 498 -6.61 -13.55 31.44
C SER A 498 -5.40 -13.12 30.62
N LEU A 499 -5.36 -11.83 30.27
CA LEU A 499 -4.28 -11.21 29.50
C LEU A 499 -3.20 -10.59 30.40
N GLU A 500 -3.37 -10.60 31.73
CA GLU A 500 -2.43 -9.96 32.67
C GLU A 500 -1.03 -10.59 32.61
N SER A 501 -0.96 -11.87 32.29
CA SER A 501 0.31 -12.62 32.20
C SER A 501 1.06 -12.44 30.87
N PHE A 502 0.55 -11.62 29.95
CA PHE A 502 1.09 -11.47 28.60
C PHE A 502 1.54 -10.05 28.29
N ALA A 503 2.74 -9.95 27.71
CA ALA A 503 3.28 -8.71 27.15
C ALA A 503 2.68 -8.42 25.76
N GLN A 504 2.48 -9.44 24.93
CA GLN A 504 1.80 -9.34 23.64
C GLN A 504 0.84 -10.51 23.43
N CYS A 505 -0.31 -10.27 22.79
CA CYS A 505 -1.26 -11.32 22.39
C CYS A 505 -1.78 -11.13 20.97
N LEU A 506 -1.91 -12.24 20.26
CA LEU A 506 -2.66 -12.42 19.03
C LEU A 506 -3.92 -13.22 19.40
N VAL A 507 -5.09 -12.65 19.17
CA VAL A 507 -6.39 -13.20 19.59
C VAL A 507 -7.24 -13.46 18.35
N CYS A 508 -7.64 -14.72 18.15
CA CYS A 508 -8.58 -15.11 17.11
C CYS A 508 -9.94 -15.48 17.73
N PRO A 509 -11.04 -14.80 17.39
CA PRO A 509 -12.35 -15.10 17.98
C PRO A 509 -12.97 -16.40 17.48
N GLY A 510 -12.38 -17.03 16.44
CA GLY A 510 -13.01 -18.11 15.68
C GLY A 510 -13.74 -17.54 14.47
N SER A 511 -14.74 -18.27 13.97
CA SER A 511 -15.55 -17.83 12.83
C SER A 511 -17.03 -17.90 13.15
N ILE A 512 -17.76 -16.87 12.75
CA ILE A 512 -19.22 -16.82 12.85
C ILE A 512 -19.85 -17.81 11.86
N GLY A 513 -19.46 -17.75 10.59
CA GLY A 513 -20.18 -18.41 9.51
C GLY A 513 -19.54 -19.66 8.92
N GLN A 514 -18.27 -19.93 9.24
CA GLN A 514 -17.50 -21.06 8.70
C GLN A 514 -16.39 -21.52 9.66
N SER A 515 -16.74 -21.94 10.87
CA SER A 515 -15.80 -22.56 11.81
C SER A 515 -14.99 -23.72 11.18
N ARG A 516 -13.72 -23.87 11.59
CA ARG A 516 -12.79 -24.89 11.06
C ARG A 516 -12.17 -25.80 12.13
N ASN A 517 -12.71 -25.77 13.35
CA ASN A 517 -12.20 -26.53 14.49
C ASN A 517 -13.05 -27.77 14.83
N GLY A 518 -13.82 -28.29 13.87
CA GLY A 518 -14.59 -29.53 14.00
C GLY A 518 -15.95 -29.37 14.68
N THR A 519 -16.46 -28.15 14.81
CA THR A 519 -17.81 -27.85 15.29
C THR A 519 -18.51 -26.88 14.35
N PRO A 520 -19.79 -27.07 14.00
CA PRO A 520 -20.52 -26.18 13.09
C PRO A 520 -21.04 -24.90 13.77
N GLN A 521 -20.78 -24.72 15.08
CA GLN A 521 -21.30 -23.60 15.86
C GLN A 521 -20.66 -22.26 15.47
N ALA A 522 -21.43 -21.17 15.60
CA ALA A 522 -20.94 -19.81 15.42
C ALA A 522 -20.03 -19.43 16.59
N GLN A 523 -18.84 -18.92 16.31
CA GLN A 523 -17.82 -18.59 17.31
C GLN A 523 -17.46 -17.11 17.29
N PHE A 524 -17.31 -16.54 18.48
CA PHE A 524 -16.88 -15.15 18.68
C PHE A 524 -16.17 -15.00 20.03
N ALA A 525 -15.61 -13.82 20.29
CA ALA A 525 -15.04 -13.50 21.59
C ALA A 525 -15.61 -12.20 22.18
N LEU A 526 -15.54 -12.08 23.50
CA LEU A 526 -15.73 -10.84 24.25
C LEU A 526 -14.38 -10.41 24.83
N TYR A 527 -13.96 -9.19 24.55
CA TYR A 527 -12.80 -8.58 25.17
C TYR A 527 -13.25 -7.61 26.26
N ASP A 528 -12.86 -7.86 27.51
CA ASP A 528 -13.12 -6.98 28.63
C ASP A 528 -11.83 -6.21 28.98
N PRO A 529 -11.74 -4.90 28.65
CA PRO A 529 -10.54 -4.11 28.93
C PRO A 529 -10.33 -3.83 30.42
N VAL A 530 -11.39 -3.88 31.23
CA VAL A 530 -11.33 -3.60 32.69
C VAL A 530 -10.80 -4.81 33.43
N LYS A 531 -11.34 -5.99 33.14
CA LYS A 531 -10.83 -7.26 33.70
C LYS A 531 -9.57 -7.76 33.00
N ASN A 532 -9.23 -7.15 31.86
CA ASN A 532 -8.11 -7.55 31.02
C ASN A 532 -8.17 -9.04 30.64
N GLU A 533 -9.32 -9.49 30.16
CA GLU A 533 -9.58 -10.88 29.79
C GLU A 533 -10.27 -11.00 28.42
N VAL A 534 -10.14 -12.16 27.80
CA VAL A 534 -10.91 -12.55 26.61
C VAL A 534 -11.73 -13.77 26.93
N SER A 535 -13.04 -13.70 26.63
CA SER A 535 -13.98 -14.81 26.77
C SER A 535 -14.43 -15.30 25.40
N PHE A 536 -14.18 -16.57 25.07
CA PHE A 536 -14.59 -17.20 23.82
C PHE A 536 -15.98 -17.83 23.97
N LYS A 537 -16.85 -17.59 23.00
CA LYS A 537 -18.23 -18.07 22.96
C LYS A 537 -18.49 -18.88 21.71
N SER A 538 -19.36 -19.87 21.85
CA SER A 538 -19.78 -20.78 20.80
C SER A 538 -21.28 -20.96 20.92
N LEU A 539 -22.03 -20.67 19.85
CA LEU A 539 -23.48 -20.74 19.83
C LEU A 539 -23.99 -21.68 18.73
N PRO A 540 -24.96 -22.55 19.04
CA PRO A 540 -25.66 -23.28 18.01
C PRO A 540 -26.51 -22.32 17.15
N TYR A 541 -26.64 -22.63 15.87
CA TYR A 541 -27.59 -22.00 14.96
C TYR A 541 -28.09 -23.05 13.96
N ASP A 542 -29.23 -22.75 13.32
CA ASP A 542 -29.82 -23.61 12.29
C ASP A 542 -29.13 -23.36 10.94
N TYR A 543 -28.27 -24.28 10.53
CA TYR A 543 -27.50 -24.16 9.27
C TYR A 543 -28.22 -24.81 8.09
N GLU A 544 -29.27 -25.60 8.33
CA GLU A 544 -30.04 -26.30 7.32
C GLU A 544 -30.63 -25.35 6.27
N PRO A 545 -31.26 -24.20 6.63
CA PRO A 545 -31.71 -23.20 5.66
C PRO A 545 -30.59 -22.66 4.77
N VAL A 546 -29.39 -22.47 5.33
CA VAL A 546 -28.21 -22.00 4.58
C VAL A 546 -27.80 -23.04 3.55
N VAL A 547 -27.74 -24.32 3.96
CA VAL A 547 -27.39 -25.44 3.08
C VAL A 547 -28.41 -25.59 1.94
N GLU A 548 -29.71 -25.47 2.22
CA GLU A 548 -30.74 -25.54 1.18
C GLU A 548 -30.66 -24.36 0.20
N ARG A 549 -30.40 -23.14 0.69
CA ARG A 549 -30.19 -21.98 -0.20
C ARG A 549 -28.93 -22.15 -1.05
N MET A 550 -27.82 -22.63 -0.48
CA MET A 550 -26.60 -22.96 -1.23
C MET A 550 -26.85 -24.01 -2.32
N LYS A 551 -27.67 -25.03 -2.07
CA LYS A 551 -28.06 -26.03 -3.09
C LYS A 551 -28.92 -25.41 -4.19
N ALA A 552 -29.88 -24.57 -3.83
CA ALA A 552 -30.77 -23.89 -4.79
C ALA A 552 -29.98 -22.99 -5.74
N GLU A 553 -28.94 -22.32 -5.24
CA GLU A 553 -28.02 -21.48 -6.01
C GLU A 553 -26.87 -22.26 -6.69
N ALA A 554 -26.94 -23.60 -6.68
CA ALA A 554 -25.98 -24.50 -7.30
C ALA A 554 -24.52 -24.34 -6.82
N PHE A 555 -24.32 -24.00 -5.54
CA PHE A 555 -22.98 -23.88 -4.97
C PHE A 555 -22.24 -25.23 -4.96
N PRO A 556 -20.90 -25.23 -5.03
CA PRO A 556 -20.10 -26.45 -4.98
C PRO A 556 -20.39 -27.27 -3.72
N ALA A 557 -20.65 -28.56 -3.91
CA ALA A 557 -21.10 -29.45 -2.84
C ALA A 557 -20.16 -29.54 -1.63
N GLU A 558 -18.87 -29.34 -1.86
CA GLU A 558 -17.86 -29.35 -0.82
C GLU A 558 -18.05 -28.22 0.21
N LEU A 559 -18.62 -27.07 -0.20
CA LEU A 559 -18.79 -25.91 0.67
C LEU A 559 -19.94 -26.06 1.66
N TYR A 560 -21.09 -26.61 1.25
CA TYR A 560 -22.19 -26.83 2.20
C TYR A 560 -21.99 -28.11 3.04
N ARG A 561 -21.24 -29.11 2.54
CA ARG A 561 -20.90 -30.31 3.33
C ARG A 561 -19.95 -30.02 4.48
N ARG A 562 -19.03 -29.06 4.30
CA ARG A 562 -18.10 -28.68 5.34
C ARG A 562 -18.75 -27.84 6.44
N LEU A 563 -19.76 -27.05 6.11
CA LEU A 563 -20.50 -26.22 7.06
C LEU A 563 -21.04 -27.08 8.22
N ALA A 564 -21.71 -28.19 7.88
CA ALA A 564 -22.24 -29.15 8.87
C ALA A 564 -21.17 -29.85 9.72
N LYS A 565 -19.91 -29.85 9.29
CA LYS A 565 -18.77 -30.49 9.98
C LYS A 565 -17.88 -29.50 10.73
N GLY A 566 -17.94 -28.22 10.38
CA GLY A 566 -17.01 -27.19 10.85
C GLY A 566 -15.57 -27.44 10.42
N VAL A 567 -15.30 -27.63 9.11
CA VAL A 567 -13.96 -27.93 8.55
C VAL A 567 -13.57 -27.13 7.32
#